data_AF-A0A919ZWV6-F1
#
_entry.id   AF-A0A919ZWV6-F1
#
_cell.length_a   1.000
_cell.length_b   1.000
_cell.length_c   1.000
_cell.angle_alpha   90.00
_cell.angle_beta   90.00
_cell.angle_gamma   90.00
#
_symmetry.space_group_name_H-M   'P 1'
#
loop_
_entity.id
_entity.type
_entity.pdbx_description
1 polymer ?
#
loop_
_entity_poly.entity_id
_entity_poly.type
_entity_poly.pdbx_seq_one_letter_code
_entity_poly.pdbx_strand_id
1 'polypeptide(L)'
;MESRADLFNQQPCILIRNDMQSLEICSSFWKSLGMKVFQMDSQVHDKMFSDISHLPHVIGRAFYLYIQEKEIPEDILGTSARVASFRVKANKNLWDEIFKDNARNLKGS
;
A
#
# COMPACT_ATOMS: atom_id res chain seq x y z
N MET A 1 -2.62 18.28 -9.64
CA MET A 1 -2.43 17.64 -8.32
C MET A 1 -1.81 18.69 -7.43
N GLU A 2 -2.50 19.12 -6.39
CA GLU A 2 -2.02 20.18 -5.50
C GLU A 2 -1.35 19.57 -4.26
N SER A 3 -0.28 20.21 -3.78
CA SER A 3 0.38 19.83 -2.54
C SER A 3 -0.48 20.20 -1.33
N ARG A 4 -0.53 19.33 -0.32
CA ARG A 4 -1.27 19.58 0.94
C ARG A 4 -0.33 19.58 2.13
N ALA A 5 -0.41 20.61 2.97
CA ALA A 5 0.47 20.77 4.14
C ALA A 5 0.20 19.73 5.24
N ASP A 6 -1.02 19.19 5.30
CA ASP A 6 -1.49 18.25 6.31
C ASP A 6 -1.38 16.78 5.88
N LEU A 7 -0.79 16.50 4.71
CA LEU A 7 -0.75 15.17 4.10
C LEU A 7 -0.22 14.08 5.04
N PHE A 8 0.75 14.43 5.88
CA PHE A 8 1.45 13.49 6.76
C PHE A 8 0.85 13.42 8.17
N ASN A 9 -0.01 14.37 8.55
CA ASN A 9 -0.51 14.44 9.91
C ASN A 9 -1.29 13.16 10.29
N GLN A 10 -0.94 12.58 11.43
CA GLN A 10 -1.48 11.32 11.97
C GLN A 10 -1.28 10.06 11.11
N GLN A 11 -0.55 10.15 9.99
CA GLN A 11 -0.27 8.99 9.12
C GLN A 11 0.84 8.11 9.70
N PRO A 12 0.79 6.79 9.49
CA PRO A 12 1.87 5.90 9.91
C PRO A 12 3.12 6.09 9.03
N CYS A 13 4.29 6.08 9.65
CA CYS A 13 5.59 6.03 8.99
C CYS A 13 6.34 4.80 9.51
N ILE A 14 6.76 3.90 8.61
CA ILE A 14 7.57 2.75 8.99
C ILE A 14 9.03 3.09 8.72
N LEU A 15 9.86 2.99 9.76
CA LEU A 15 11.30 3.04 9.65
C LEU A 15 11.84 1.61 9.72
N ILE A 16 12.52 1.20 8.66
CA ILE A 16 13.23 -0.07 8.64
C ILE A 16 14.52 0.09 9.43
N ARG A 17 14.78 -0.86 10.34
CA ARG A 17 15.96 -0.85 11.20
C ARG A 17 17.24 -0.65 10.37
N ASN A 18 17.98 0.39 10.71
CA ASN A 18 19.29 0.74 10.17
C ASN A 18 20.21 1.19 11.32
N ASP A 19 21.33 1.85 11.04
CA ASP A 19 22.15 2.48 12.08
C ASP A 19 21.35 3.46 12.95
N MET A 20 21.73 3.55 14.23
CA MET A 20 20.97 4.30 15.24
C MET A 20 20.90 5.80 14.95
N GLN A 21 21.96 6.38 14.39
CA GLN A 21 22.02 7.81 14.12
C GLN A 21 21.02 8.20 13.01
N SER A 22 20.98 7.43 11.92
CA SER A 22 19.99 7.62 10.86
C SER A 22 18.56 7.44 11.36
N LEU A 23 18.32 6.45 12.23
CA LEU A 23 17.00 6.22 12.81
C LEU A 23 16.52 7.40 13.67
N GLU A 24 17.40 8.00 14.47
CA GLU A 24 17.05 9.16 15.30
C GLU A 24 16.71 10.39 14.46
N ILE A 25 17.52 10.67 13.43
CA ILE A 25 17.29 11.79 12.52
C ILE A 25 15.95 11.61 11.78
N CYS A 26 15.74 10.45 11.15
CA CYS A 26 14.52 10.16 10.42
C CYS A 26 13.29 10.16 11.33
N SER A 27 13.38 9.55 12.51
CA SER A 27 12.27 9.53 13.49
C SER A 27 11.87 10.92 13.92
N SER A 28 12.85 11.79 14.21
CA SER A 28 12.61 13.19 14.59
C SER A 28 11.97 13.98 13.46
N PHE A 29 12.46 13.80 12.23
CA PHE A 29 11.91 14.44 11.04
C PHE A 29 10.44 14.04 10.79
N TRP A 30 10.12 12.75 10.75
CA TRP A 30 8.75 12.31 10.47
C TRP A 30 7.77 12.67 11.60
N LYS A 31 8.23 12.65 12.86
CA LYS A 31 7.42 13.12 14.00
C LYS A 31 7.15 14.62 13.94
N SER A 32 8.09 15.44 13.48
CA SER A 32 7.86 16.89 13.35
C SER A 32 6.80 17.22 12.29
N LEU A 33 6.57 16.33 11.32
CA LEU A 33 5.47 16.38 10.36
C LEU A 33 4.14 15.79 10.88
N GLY A 34 4.09 15.37 12.15
CA GLY A 34 2.90 14.80 12.79
C GLY A 34 2.64 13.32 12.49
N MET A 35 3.60 12.60 11.90
CA MET A 35 3.46 11.16 11.63
C MET A 35 3.63 10.30 12.87
N LYS A 36 2.98 9.14 12.87
CA LYS A 36 3.15 8.07 13.86
C LYS A 36 4.26 7.15 13.39
N VAL A 37 5.44 7.28 13.98
CA VAL A 37 6.63 6.51 13.58
C VAL A 37 6.65 5.15 14.27
N PHE A 38 6.80 4.09 13.48
CA PHE A 38 7.00 2.71 13.92
C PHE A 38 8.34 2.20 13.40
N GLN A 39 8.98 1.30 14.14
CA GLN A 39 10.23 0.66 13.74
C GLN A 39 10.02 -0.85 13.63
N MET A 40 10.54 -1.45 12.56
CA MET A 40 10.55 -2.90 12.35
C MET A 40 11.66 -3.32 11.40
N ASP A 41 11.92 -4.63 11.31
CA ASP A 41 12.86 -5.19 10.34
C ASP A 41 12.20 -5.31 8.97
N SER A 42 13.00 -5.28 7.89
CA SER A 42 12.51 -5.33 6.51
C SER A 42 11.64 -6.56 6.23
N GLN A 43 12.06 -7.73 6.73
CA GLN A 43 11.31 -8.98 6.56
C GLN A 43 9.93 -8.92 7.24
N VAL A 44 9.84 -8.28 8.40
CA VAL A 44 8.57 -8.11 9.14
C VAL A 44 7.67 -7.13 8.40
N HIS A 45 8.22 -6.02 7.91
CA HIS A 45 7.50 -5.07 7.07
C HIS A 45 6.90 -5.77 5.84
N ASP A 46 7.74 -6.44 5.05
CA ASP A 46 7.30 -7.04 3.79
C ASP A 46 6.26 -8.13 3.99
N LYS A 47 6.40 -8.94 5.05
CA LYS A 47 5.39 -9.94 5.40
C LYS A 47 4.08 -9.32 5.91
N MET A 48 4.15 -8.29 6.75
CA MET A 48 2.92 -7.65 7.25
C MET A 48 2.18 -6.93 6.11
N PHE A 49 2.91 -6.17 5.30
CA PHE A 49 2.35 -5.40 4.19
C PHE A 49 1.96 -6.27 3.00
N SER A 50 2.49 -7.49 2.86
CA SER A 50 1.90 -8.45 1.91
C SER A 50 0.43 -8.70 2.22
N ASP A 51 0.09 -8.83 3.50
CA ASP A 51 -1.27 -9.21 3.93
C ASP A 51 -2.22 -8.02 3.96
N ILE A 52 -1.79 -6.88 4.53
CA ILE A 52 -2.69 -5.73 4.78
C ILE A 52 -2.72 -4.69 3.64
N SER A 53 -1.83 -4.80 2.66
CA SER A 53 -1.73 -3.85 1.54
C SER A 53 -1.65 -4.56 0.19
N HIS A 54 -0.62 -5.39 -0.05
CA HIS A 54 -0.35 -5.89 -1.39
C HIS A 54 -1.40 -6.90 -1.86
N LEU A 55 -1.75 -7.89 -1.03
CA LEU A 55 -2.76 -8.90 -1.34
C LEU A 55 -4.13 -8.28 -1.61
N PRO A 56 -4.66 -7.32 -0.81
CA PRO A 56 -5.85 -6.57 -1.16
C PRO A 56 -5.79 -5.92 -2.55
N HIS A 57 -4.63 -5.37 -2.93
CA HIS A 57 -4.44 -4.80 -4.27
C HIS A 57 -4.44 -5.88 -5.38
N VAL A 58 -3.87 -7.06 -5.14
CA VAL A 58 -3.93 -8.20 -6.08
C VAL A 58 -5.37 -8.66 -6.27
N ILE A 59 -6.11 -8.89 -5.17
CA ILE A 59 -7.51 -9.36 -5.20
C ILE A 59 -8.39 -8.35 -5.93
N GLY A 60 -8.29 -7.07 -5.55
CA GLY A 60 -9.05 -6.02 -6.22
C GLY A 60 -8.76 -6.00 -7.71
N ARG A 61 -7.48 -6.13 -8.11
CA ARG A 61 -7.09 -6.02 -9.53
C ARG A 61 -7.59 -7.20 -10.33
N ALA A 62 -7.52 -8.41 -9.79
CA ALA A 62 -8.12 -9.59 -10.40
C ALA A 62 -9.63 -9.40 -10.58
N PHE A 63 -10.32 -8.88 -9.55
CA PHE A 63 -11.75 -8.60 -9.61
C PHE A 63 -12.12 -7.52 -10.63
N TYR A 64 -11.34 -6.44 -10.71
CA TYR A 64 -11.53 -5.40 -11.72
C TYR A 64 -11.34 -5.94 -13.14
N LEU A 65 -10.28 -6.72 -13.39
CA LEU A 65 -10.06 -7.34 -14.69
C LEU A 65 -11.21 -8.29 -15.07
N TYR A 66 -11.72 -9.07 -14.12
CA TYR A 66 -12.89 -9.93 -14.32
C TYR A 66 -14.15 -9.12 -14.71
N ILE A 67 -14.43 -8.00 -14.03
CA ILE A 67 -15.55 -7.10 -14.38
C ILE A 67 -15.39 -6.57 -15.81
N GLN A 68 -14.19 -6.13 -16.17
CA GLN A 68 -13.89 -5.60 -17.50
C GLN A 68 -14.07 -6.68 -18.58
N GLU A 69 -13.61 -7.91 -18.33
CA GLU A 69 -13.80 -9.06 -19.23
C GLU A 69 -15.28 -9.39 -19.44
N LYS A 70 -16.12 -9.20 -18.43
CA LYS A 70 -17.58 -9.41 -18.51
C LYS A 70 -18.33 -8.21 -19.11
N GLU A 71 -17.62 -7.15 -19.51
CA GLU A 71 -18.20 -5.93 -20.08
C GLU A 71 -19.30 -5.32 -19.18
N ILE A 72 -19.20 -5.53 -17.86
CA ILE A 72 -20.19 -5.02 -16.90
C ILE A 72 -19.97 -3.50 -16.76
N PRO A 73 -20.98 -2.67 -17.07
CA PRO A 73 -20.85 -1.22 -16.95
C PRO A 73 -20.55 -0.74 -15.52
N GLU A 74 -19.63 0.21 -15.35
CA GLU A 74 -19.22 0.71 -14.00
C GLU A 74 -20.37 1.42 -13.25
N ASP A 75 -21.31 2.00 -13.97
CA ASP A 75 -22.49 2.71 -13.45
C ASP A 75 -23.49 1.78 -12.75
N ILE A 76 -23.58 0.51 -13.17
CA ILE A 76 -24.42 -0.50 -12.52
C ILE A 76 -23.73 -1.23 -11.37
N LEU A 77 -22.43 -1.03 -11.15
CA LEU A 77 -21.72 -1.69 -10.06
C LEU A 77 -22.28 -1.27 -8.70
N GLY A 78 -22.71 -2.26 -7.91
CA GLY A 78 -23.09 -2.03 -6.52
C GLY A 78 -21.91 -1.58 -5.66
N THR A 79 -22.22 -1.06 -4.46
CA THR A 79 -21.23 -0.53 -3.51
C THR A 79 -20.10 -1.52 -3.20
N SER A 80 -20.42 -2.80 -3.03
CA SER A 80 -19.42 -3.85 -2.75
C SER A 80 -18.39 -3.98 -3.88
N ALA A 81 -18.86 -4.04 -5.12
CA ALA A 81 -17.99 -4.16 -6.28
C ALA A 81 -17.12 -2.92 -6.47
N ARG A 82 -17.69 -1.73 -6.26
CA ARG A 82 -16.93 -0.46 -6.30
C ARG A 82 -15.84 -0.42 -5.25
N VAL A 83 -16.13 -0.80 -4.00
CA VAL A 83 -15.13 -0.82 -2.91
C VAL A 83 -14.01 -1.82 -3.23
N ALA A 84 -14.37 -3.01 -3.75
CA ALA A 84 -13.39 -4.03 -4.12
C ALA A 84 -12.47 -3.60 -5.27
N SER A 85 -12.97 -2.80 -6.23
CA SER A 85 -12.19 -2.33 -7.39
C SER A 85 -11.61 -0.91 -7.24
N PHE A 86 -11.98 -0.14 -6.21
CA PHE A 86 -11.61 1.28 -6.12
C PHE A 86 -10.09 1.53 -6.13
N ARG A 87 -9.33 0.71 -5.38
CA ARG A 87 -7.88 0.91 -5.18
C ARG A 87 -7.01 0.46 -6.36
N VAL A 88 -7.60 -0.16 -7.38
CA VAL A 88 -6.85 -0.78 -8.50
C VAL A 88 -6.58 0.18 -9.66
N LYS A 89 -7.22 1.35 -9.63
CA LYS A 89 -6.94 2.45 -10.56
C LYS A 89 -5.60 3.16 -10.24
N ALA A 90 -4.85 2.68 -9.25
CA ALA A 90 -3.49 3.09 -8.97
C ALA A 90 -2.52 2.72 -10.12
N ASN A 91 -1.32 3.31 -10.12
CA ASN A 91 -0.35 3.12 -11.20
C ASN A 91 0.01 1.63 -11.40
N LYS A 92 -0.33 1.09 -12.56
CA LYS A 92 -0.13 -0.32 -12.91
C LYS A 92 1.33 -0.77 -12.79
N ASN A 93 2.26 0.03 -13.33
CA ASN A 93 3.67 -0.34 -13.37
C ASN A 93 4.27 -0.38 -11.97
N LEU A 94 3.93 0.60 -11.13
CA LEU A 94 4.33 0.65 -9.73
C LEU A 94 3.85 -0.62 -8.98
N TRP A 95 2.57 -0.97 -9.12
CA TRP A 95 2.05 -2.16 -8.43
C TRP A 95 2.61 -3.46 -8.99
N ASP A 96 2.89 -3.55 -10.28
CA ASP A 96 3.57 -4.70 -10.88
C ASP A 96 4.97 -4.90 -10.28
N GLU A 97 5.71 -3.82 -10.00
CA GLU A 97 7.00 -3.87 -9.30
C GLU A 97 6.83 -4.30 -7.83
N ILE A 98 5.90 -3.67 -7.09
CA ILE A 98 5.61 -4.04 -5.69
C ILE A 98 5.25 -5.53 -5.54
N PHE A 99 4.45 -6.07 -6.46
CA PHE A 99 4.09 -7.49 -6.45
C PHE A 99 5.27 -8.40 -6.76
N LYS A 100 6.16 -8.00 -7.67
CA LYS A 100 7.38 -8.76 -8.00
C LYS A 100 8.36 -8.77 -6.84
N ASP A 101 8.60 -7.60 -6.24
CA ASP A 101 9.53 -7.43 -5.13
C ASP A 101 9.08 -8.22 -3.90
N ASN A 102 7.77 -8.25 -3.63
CA ASN A 102 7.20 -8.99 -2.52
C ASN A 102 6.58 -10.35 -2.90
N ALA A 103 6.97 -10.92 -4.04
CA ALA A 103 6.34 -12.13 -4.60
C ALA A 103 6.48 -13.36 -3.69
N ARG A 104 7.54 -13.45 -2.89
CA ARG A 104 7.74 -14.57 -1.95
C ARG A 104 6.69 -14.60 -0.86
N ASN A 105 6.35 -13.45 -0.27
CA ASN A 105 5.36 -13.38 0.78
C ASN A 105 3.93 -13.52 0.24
N LEU A 106 3.68 -13.10 -1.02
CA LEU A 106 2.36 -13.19 -1.65
C LEU A 106 1.92 -14.61 -2.07
N LYS A 107 2.86 -15.54 -2.26
CA LYS A 107 2.54 -16.89 -2.77
C LYS A 107 2.00 -17.85 -1.70
N GLY A 108 2.05 -17.46 -0.42
CA GLY A 108 1.82 -18.38 0.69
C GLY A 108 3.00 -19.37 0.84
N SER A 109 3.26 -19.78 2.08
CA SER A 109 4.25 -20.83 2.40
C SER A 109 3.72 -22.21 2.08
#